data_AF-A0A8T0FCA3-F1
#
_entry.id   AF-A0A8T0FCA3-F1
#
_cell.length_a   1.000
_cell.length_b   1.000
_cell.length_c   1.000
_cell.angle_alpha   90.00
_cell.angle_beta   90.00
_cell.angle_gamma   90.00
#
_symmetry.space_group_name_H-M   'P 1'
#
loop_
_entity.id
_entity.type
_entity.pdbx_description
1 polymer ?
#
loop_
_entity_poly.entity_id
_entity_poly.type
_entity_poly.pdbx_seq_one_letter_code
_entity_poly.pdbx_strand_id
1 'polypeptide(L)'
;MQRIQVFDAWGKPGGGMFEGNLGHLGDYDECVDLEIPELKDPDDPSKHQRGKYCLSEFQPLLPPKPQLYTLYHVIPELRNISAKQTSFGATARNAHWFYLLRFRMGACVPSACTKEDVHNIMAQIPSQLNIKGTTDIVNCETKQSFTVTNGQIAVLAVIGLFALLMVIGTSLDVVTILRQGEDPEPPTITKKTFYKVLVSFSAYTNYMKLINVSQKEENKHLSAVNGVRYITVTWVIVGHSYLYADYNQMTQGMRLAKLPPNFWFQAIANAMLTVDTFFLMSGMRVHVLSSQRPTKGKV
;
A
#
# COMPACT_ATOMS: atom_id res chain seq x y z
N MET A 1 36.51 11.31 -3.83
CA MET A 1 35.67 10.19 -4.31
C MET A 1 34.26 10.29 -3.73
N GLN A 2 34.09 10.52 -2.42
CA GLN A 2 32.78 10.63 -1.76
C GLN A 2 31.87 11.78 -2.23
N ARG A 3 32.42 12.92 -2.68
CA ARG A 3 31.60 13.99 -3.30
C ARG A 3 30.88 13.54 -4.58
N ILE A 4 31.47 12.60 -5.32
CA ILE A 4 30.86 12.01 -6.51
C ILE A 4 29.71 11.09 -6.09
N GLN A 5 29.87 10.34 -4.99
CA GLN A 5 28.83 9.45 -4.47
C GLN A 5 27.59 10.21 -3.98
N VAL A 6 27.75 11.40 -3.38
CA VAL A 6 26.59 12.24 -3.02
C VAL A 6 25.77 12.62 -4.26
N PHE A 7 26.44 13.00 -5.35
CA PHE A 7 25.77 13.30 -6.61
C PHE A 7 25.26 12.03 -7.31
N ASP A 8 25.90 10.89 -7.08
CA ASP A 8 25.49 9.62 -7.69
C ASP A 8 24.19 9.09 -7.09
N ALA A 9 24.11 9.12 -5.75
CA ALA A 9 22.95 8.75 -4.96
C ALA A 9 21.76 9.72 -5.13
N TRP A 10 22.00 10.94 -5.62
CA TRP A 10 20.95 11.91 -5.90
C TRP A 10 19.99 11.42 -7.01
N GLY A 11 18.69 11.67 -6.84
CA GLY A 11 17.66 11.37 -7.82
C GLY A 11 17.79 12.19 -9.12
N LYS A 12 18.22 11.54 -10.19
CA LYS A 12 18.40 12.16 -11.52
C LYS A 12 17.13 11.99 -12.37
N PRO A 13 16.72 13.00 -13.16
CA PRO A 13 15.64 12.84 -14.13
C PRO A 13 15.95 11.70 -15.11
N GLY A 14 15.24 10.59 -14.95
CA GLY A 14 15.35 9.42 -15.80
C GLY A 14 14.61 9.60 -17.13
N GLY A 15 14.83 8.66 -18.05
CA GLY A 15 14.02 8.56 -19.26
C GLY A 15 12.53 8.39 -18.94
N GLY A 16 11.67 8.83 -19.86
CA GLY A 16 10.22 8.65 -19.74
C GLY A 16 9.50 9.73 -18.91
N MET A 17 10.16 10.83 -18.51
CA MET A 17 9.51 11.93 -17.78
C MET A 17 8.25 12.47 -18.49
N PHE A 18 8.31 12.68 -19.81
CA PHE A 18 7.16 13.09 -20.62
C PHE A 18 6.19 11.93 -20.95
N GLU A 19 6.55 10.70 -20.63
CA GLU A 19 5.71 9.51 -20.78
C GLU A 19 5.04 9.08 -19.47
N GLY A 20 5.28 9.79 -18.35
CA GLY A 20 4.62 9.57 -17.06
C GLY A 20 5.53 9.09 -15.94
N ASN A 21 6.85 9.00 -16.15
CA ASN A 21 7.81 8.75 -15.08
C ASN A 21 8.03 10.02 -14.26
N LEU A 22 7.31 10.17 -13.15
CA LEU A 22 7.33 11.40 -12.35
C LEU A 22 8.22 11.28 -11.12
N GLY A 23 8.77 10.10 -10.84
CA GLY A 23 9.53 9.84 -9.62
C GLY A 23 10.97 9.41 -9.87
N HIS A 24 11.88 10.26 -9.41
CA HIS A 24 13.32 10.13 -9.52
C HIS A 24 13.92 10.07 -8.12
N LEU A 25 13.84 8.90 -7.49
CA LEU A 25 14.19 8.74 -6.07
C LEU A 25 15.71 8.70 -5.83
N GLY A 26 16.51 8.27 -6.81
CA GLY A 26 17.95 8.04 -6.57
C GLY A 26 18.19 6.80 -5.71
N ASP A 27 19.39 6.70 -5.14
CA ASP A 27 19.77 5.59 -4.26
C ASP A 27 19.70 6.05 -2.80
N TYR A 28 18.64 5.61 -2.12
CA TYR A 28 18.41 5.94 -0.71
C TYR A 28 19.51 5.37 0.19
N ASP A 29 19.80 4.08 0.03
CA ASP A 29 20.72 3.34 0.90
C ASP A 29 22.14 3.84 0.72
N GLU A 30 22.56 4.10 -0.54
CA GLU A 30 23.84 4.76 -0.80
C GLU A 30 23.88 6.11 -0.10
N CYS A 31 22.85 6.96 -0.24
CA CYS A 31 22.86 8.29 0.35
C CYS A 31 23.03 8.29 1.87
N VAL A 32 22.22 7.52 2.60
CA VAL A 32 22.22 7.55 4.07
C VAL A 32 23.46 6.88 4.68
N ASP A 33 24.11 5.99 3.93
CA ASP A 33 25.32 5.27 4.36
C ASP A 33 26.61 6.07 4.09
N LEU A 34 26.54 7.18 3.35
CA LEU A 34 27.70 8.02 3.11
C LEU A 34 28.18 8.72 4.38
N GLU A 35 29.47 8.56 4.66
CA GLU A 35 30.21 9.35 5.64
C GLU A 35 31.13 10.33 4.90
N ILE A 36 31.05 11.62 5.25
CA ILE A 36 31.77 12.72 4.62
C ILE A 36 32.89 13.17 5.58
N PRO A 37 34.08 12.56 5.52
CA PRO A 37 35.17 12.80 6.48
C PRO A 37 35.72 14.23 6.43
N GLU A 38 35.53 14.92 5.32
CA GLU A 38 35.98 16.32 5.15
C GLU A 38 35.16 17.31 6.00
N LEU A 39 33.94 16.93 6.41
CA LEU A 39 33.03 17.79 7.15
C LEU A 39 32.78 17.20 8.53
N LYS A 40 33.04 18.00 9.56
CA LYS A 40 32.68 17.65 10.94
C LYS A 40 31.21 17.95 11.18
N ASP A 41 30.55 17.09 11.95
CA ASP A 41 29.17 17.31 12.31
C ASP A 41 29.06 18.61 13.15
N PRO A 42 28.13 19.52 12.81
CA PRO A 42 27.97 20.78 13.52
C PRO A 42 27.53 20.58 14.98
N ASP A 43 26.83 19.49 15.30
CA ASP A 43 26.37 19.18 16.66
C ASP A 43 27.41 18.37 17.45
N ASP A 44 28.23 17.57 16.77
CA ASP A 44 29.27 16.74 17.38
C ASP A 44 30.60 16.79 16.59
N PRO A 45 31.57 17.64 16.98
CA PRO A 45 32.83 17.80 16.25
C PRO A 45 33.77 16.58 16.29
N SER A 46 33.41 15.53 17.04
CA SER A 46 34.09 14.24 17.02
C SER A 46 33.62 13.32 15.89
N LYS A 47 32.46 13.61 15.28
CA LYS A 47 31.85 12.83 14.21
C LYS A 47 31.98 13.54 12.88
N HIS A 48 32.03 12.74 11.82
CA HIS A 48 31.94 13.23 10.45
C HIS A 48 30.47 13.39 10.06
N GLN A 49 30.18 14.34 9.17
CA GLN A 49 28.85 14.50 8.62
C GLN A 49 28.46 13.27 7.83
N ARG A 50 27.18 12.93 7.90
CA ARG A 50 26.59 11.82 7.15
C ARG A 50 25.72 12.33 6.02
N GLY A 51 25.47 11.50 5.03
CA GLY A 51 24.45 11.76 4.05
C GLY A 51 23.06 11.75 4.68
N LYS A 52 22.23 12.66 4.19
CA LYS A 52 20.85 12.88 4.57
C LYS A 52 20.02 12.85 3.31
N TYR A 53 19.11 11.88 3.24
CA TYR A 53 18.21 11.71 2.12
C TYR A 53 16.95 12.53 2.35
N CYS A 54 16.60 13.40 1.41
CA CYS A 54 15.38 14.21 1.47
C CYS A 54 14.50 13.94 0.24
N LEU A 55 13.22 13.64 0.46
CA LEU A 55 12.25 13.51 -0.63
C LEU A 55 11.55 14.86 -0.86
N SER A 56 11.71 15.40 -2.06
CA SER A 56 11.02 16.60 -2.52
C SER A 56 9.87 16.24 -3.46
N GLU A 57 8.73 16.90 -3.26
CA GLU A 57 7.59 16.87 -4.16
C GLU A 57 7.43 18.23 -4.83
N PHE A 58 7.39 18.25 -6.16
CA PHE A 58 7.07 19.42 -6.95
C PHE A 58 5.70 19.28 -7.60
N GLN A 59 4.87 20.29 -7.42
CA GLN A 59 3.56 20.39 -8.05
C GLN A 59 3.51 21.64 -8.94
N PRO A 60 3.30 21.50 -10.26
CA PRO A 60 3.19 22.66 -11.14
C PRO A 60 1.97 23.51 -10.78
N LEU A 61 2.04 24.80 -11.07
CA LEU A 61 0.95 25.73 -10.83
C LEU A 61 -0.24 25.37 -11.72
N LEU A 62 -1.31 24.92 -11.09
CA LEU A 62 -2.55 24.52 -11.73
C LEU A 62 -3.71 25.39 -11.21
N PRO A 63 -4.75 25.63 -12.01
CA PRO A 63 -5.97 26.26 -11.52
C PRO A 63 -6.57 25.46 -10.35
N PRO A 64 -7.44 26.05 -9.52
CA PRO A 64 -8.08 25.32 -8.43
C PRO A 64 -8.82 24.08 -8.96
N LYS A 65 -8.69 22.97 -8.24
CA LYS A 65 -9.30 21.69 -8.63
C LYS A 65 -10.83 21.84 -8.69
N PRO A 66 -11.49 21.52 -9.82
CA PRO A 66 -12.94 21.56 -9.91
C PRO A 66 -13.57 20.47 -9.04
N GLN A 67 -14.81 20.70 -8.58
CA GLN A 67 -15.53 19.73 -7.74
C GLN A 67 -15.79 18.40 -8.48
N LEU A 68 -16.01 18.47 -9.80
CA LEU A 68 -16.27 17.32 -10.66
C LEU A 68 -15.25 17.32 -11.81
N TYR A 69 -14.51 16.23 -11.94
CA TYR A 69 -13.58 16.01 -13.05
C TYR A 69 -13.56 14.52 -13.40
N THR A 70 -13.31 14.23 -14.67
CA THR A 70 -13.17 12.87 -15.18
C THR A 70 -11.69 12.56 -15.44
N LEU A 71 -11.37 11.28 -15.67
CA LEU A 71 -10.02 10.86 -16.10
C LEU A 71 -9.55 11.52 -17.41
N TYR A 72 -10.47 12.12 -18.18
CA TYR A 72 -10.19 12.78 -19.47
C TYR A 72 -10.47 14.29 -19.44
N HIS A 73 -10.52 14.89 -18.24
CA HIS A 73 -10.83 16.30 -18.07
C HIS A 73 -9.70 17.19 -18.60
N VAL A 74 -9.99 18.00 -19.62
CA VAL A 74 -9.04 18.97 -20.16
C VAL A 74 -9.19 20.30 -19.44
N ILE A 75 -8.09 20.84 -18.92
CA ILE A 75 -8.05 22.16 -18.29
C ILE A 75 -8.40 23.24 -19.33
N PRO A 76 -9.46 24.04 -19.14
CA PRO A 76 -9.94 25.02 -20.12
C PRO A 76 -8.85 26.01 -20.56
N GLU A 77 -8.03 26.47 -19.62
CA GLU A 77 -6.93 27.42 -19.84
C GLU A 77 -5.84 26.83 -20.76
N LEU A 78 -5.69 25.51 -20.79
CA LEU A 78 -4.71 24.80 -21.62
C LEU A 78 -5.30 24.29 -22.95
N ARG A 79 -6.57 24.59 -23.25
CA ARG A 79 -7.26 24.06 -24.45
C ARG A 79 -6.56 24.41 -25.77
N ASN A 80 -6.01 25.61 -25.87
CA ASN A 80 -5.26 26.05 -27.06
C ASN A 80 -3.95 25.27 -27.28
N ILE A 81 -3.35 24.80 -26.19
CA ILE A 81 -2.11 24.02 -26.22
C ILE A 81 -2.43 22.55 -26.42
N SER A 82 -3.46 22.02 -25.75
CA SER A 82 -3.87 20.61 -25.80
C SER A 82 -4.50 20.19 -27.13
N ALA A 83 -4.97 21.16 -27.93
CA ALA A 83 -5.42 20.94 -29.30
C ALA A 83 -4.26 20.64 -30.28
N LYS A 84 -3.03 21.05 -29.96
CA LYS A 84 -1.86 20.82 -30.82
C LYS A 84 -1.42 19.35 -30.72
N GLN A 85 -1.12 18.70 -31.85
CA GLN A 85 -0.58 17.33 -31.89
C GLN A 85 0.93 17.31 -31.62
N THR A 86 1.35 17.88 -30.49
CA THR A 86 2.74 17.87 -30.03
C THR A 86 2.87 17.11 -28.72
N SER A 87 4.08 16.71 -28.33
CA SER A 87 4.36 16.14 -27.00
C SER A 87 3.89 17.07 -25.87
N PHE A 88 4.09 18.37 -26.06
CA PHE A 88 3.62 19.40 -25.15
C PHE A 88 2.09 19.51 -25.12
N GLY A 89 1.41 19.38 -26.28
CA GLY A 89 -0.05 19.31 -26.34
C GLY A 89 -0.63 18.07 -25.65
N ALA A 90 0.04 16.92 -25.78
CA ALA A 90 -0.34 15.70 -25.06
C ALA A 90 -0.15 15.84 -23.54
N THR A 91 0.91 16.53 -23.10
CA THR A 91 1.15 16.85 -21.68
C THR A 91 0.08 17.81 -21.16
N ALA A 92 -0.22 18.88 -21.91
CA ALA A 92 -1.25 19.85 -21.56
C ALA A 92 -2.66 19.24 -21.49
N ARG A 93 -2.98 18.26 -22.35
CA ARG A 93 -4.25 17.51 -22.31
C ARG A 93 -4.41 16.70 -21.02
N ASN A 94 -3.30 16.23 -20.48
CA ASN A 94 -3.24 15.36 -19.30
C ASN A 94 -2.80 16.12 -18.03
N ALA A 95 -2.78 17.45 -18.07
CA ALA A 95 -2.29 18.26 -16.96
C ALA A 95 -3.13 18.12 -15.68
N HIS A 96 -4.39 17.67 -15.77
CA HIS A 96 -5.24 17.38 -14.62
C HIS A 96 -4.70 16.23 -13.74
N TRP A 97 -3.85 15.34 -14.29
CA TRP A 97 -3.22 14.30 -13.49
C TRP A 97 -2.27 14.86 -12.44
N PHE A 98 -1.72 16.06 -12.63
CA PHE A 98 -0.83 16.70 -11.67
C PHE A 98 -1.53 17.21 -10.39
N TYR A 99 -2.86 17.09 -10.29
CA TYR A 99 -3.56 17.23 -9.01
C TYR A 99 -3.39 16.02 -8.08
N LEU A 100 -3.06 14.86 -8.65
CA LEU A 100 -2.91 13.59 -7.93
C LEU A 100 -1.46 13.11 -7.94
N LEU A 101 -0.78 13.28 -9.07
CA LEU A 101 0.60 12.89 -9.28
C LEU A 101 1.51 14.10 -9.11
N ARG A 102 2.57 13.94 -8.32
CA ARG A 102 3.54 14.99 -8.03
C ARG A 102 4.90 14.53 -8.52
N PHE A 103 5.70 15.45 -9.02
CA PHE A 103 7.07 15.13 -9.37
C PHE A 103 7.84 14.85 -8.08
N ARG A 104 8.33 13.62 -7.93
CA ARG A 104 9.11 13.20 -6.77
C ARG A 104 10.58 13.18 -7.13
N MET A 105 11.41 13.84 -6.33
CA MET A 105 12.84 13.79 -6.51
C MET A 105 13.53 13.59 -5.17
N GLY A 106 14.38 12.56 -5.09
CA GLY A 106 15.25 12.36 -3.95
C GLY A 106 16.48 13.24 -4.06
N ALA A 107 16.79 13.99 -3.01
CA ALA A 107 18.00 14.78 -2.88
C ALA A 107 18.90 14.15 -1.82
N CYS A 108 20.17 13.94 -2.17
CA CYS A 108 21.19 13.53 -1.21
C CYS A 108 22.02 14.74 -0.80
N VAL A 109 21.95 15.11 0.48
CA VAL A 109 22.65 16.28 1.03
C VAL A 109 23.39 15.91 2.31
N PRO A 110 24.38 16.69 2.76
CA PRO A 110 25.00 16.48 4.07
C PRO A 110 24.03 16.70 5.24
N SER A 111 24.29 16.07 6.39
CA SER A 111 23.47 16.17 7.60
C SER A 111 23.29 17.60 8.12
N ALA A 112 24.28 18.46 7.88
CA ALA A 112 24.25 19.88 8.24
C ALA A 112 23.20 20.70 7.48
N CYS A 113 22.73 20.24 6.32
CA CYS A 113 21.69 20.94 5.58
C CYS A 113 20.35 20.87 6.33
N THR A 114 19.74 22.03 6.56
CA THR A 114 18.39 22.13 7.11
C THR A 114 17.34 21.83 6.04
N LYS A 115 16.09 21.59 6.45
CA LYS A 115 14.99 21.37 5.49
C LYS A 115 14.76 22.59 4.58
N GLU A 116 15.02 23.80 5.08
CA GLU A 116 14.89 25.06 4.34
C GLU A 116 15.97 25.19 3.26
N ASP A 117 17.21 24.79 3.57
CA ASP A 117 18.30 24.78 2.59
C ASP A 117 17.95 23.86 1.41
N VAL A 118 17.44 22.66 1.72
CA VAL A 118 17.01 21.70 0.70
C VAL A 118 15.83 22.24 -0.11
N HIS A 119 14.84 22.85 0.54
CA HIS A 119 13.72 23.49 -0.15
C HIS A 119 14.22 24.56 -1.14
N ASN A 120 15.15 25.41 -0.72
CA ASN A 120 15.69 26.47 -1.57
C ASN A 120 16.48 25.92 -2.77
N ILE A 121 17.25 24.85 -2.57
CA ILE A 121 17.97 24.17 -3.66
C ILE A 121 16.98 23.54 -4.65
N MET A 122 15.97 22.83 -4.15
CA MET A 122 15.01 22.13 -5.01
C MET A 122 14.08 23.10 -5.75
N ALA A 123 13.73 24.24 -5.13
CA ALA A 123 12.92 25.28 -5.77
C ALA A 123 13.68 26.05 -6.88
N GLN A 124 15.01 26.01 -6.90
CA GLN A 124 15.78 26.63 -7.98
C GLN A 124 15.60 25.88 -9.31
N ILE A 125 15.47 24.57 -9.31
CA ILE A 125 15.34 23.76 -10.53
C ILE A 125 14.12 24.19 -11.40
N PRO A 126 12.88 24.23 -10.87
CA PRO A 126 11.73 24.65 -11.67
C PRO A 126 11.79 26.13 -12.07
N SER A 127 12.36 27.00 -11.23
CA SER A 127 12.49 28.43 -11.54
C SER A 127 13.45 28.70 -12.71
N GLN A 128 14.57 27.97 -12.81
CA GLN A 128 15.48 28.03 -13.96
C GLN A 128 14.81 27.59 -15.27
N LEU A 129 13.84 26.68 -15.18
CA LEU A 129 13.05 26.20 -16.32
C LEU A 129 11.82 27.08 -16.62
N ASN A 130 11.65 28.21 -15.93
CA ASN A 130 10.47 29.08 -16.01
C ASN A 130 9.13 28.36 -15.72
N ILE A 131 9.16 27.31 -14.89
CA ILE A 131 7.98 26.57 -14.47
C ILE A 131 7.56 27.08 -13.09
N LYS A 132 6.37 27.68 -13.00
CA LYS A 132 5.78 28.07 -11.72
C LYS A 132 5.16 26.85 -11.05
N GLY A 133 5.32 26.74 -9.74
CA GLY A 133 4.75 25.65 -8.94
C GLY A 133 5.15 25.74 -7.46
N THR A 134 4.66 24.79 -6.69
CA THR A 134 5.00 24.63 -5.27
C THR A 134 5.98 23.48 -5.12
N THR A 135 7.03 23.69 -4.32
CA THR A 135 7.99 22.65 -3.95
C THR A 135 7.84 22.39 -2.46
N ASP A 136 7.60 21.15 -2.08
CA ASP A 136 7.47 20.73 -0.69
C ASP A 136 8.53 19.68 -0.37
N ILE A 137 9.08 19.71 0.84
CA ILE A 137 10.00 18.68 1.35
C ILE A 137 9.21 17.78 2.30
N VAL A 138 8.95 16.55 1.89
CA VAL A 138 8.08 15.61 2.61
C VAL A 138 8.78 15.09 3.87
N ASN A 139 9.92 14.45 3.67
CA ASN A 139 10.74 13.88 4.73
C ASN A 139 12.21 14.06 4.41
N CYS A 140 13.01 14.13 5.48
CA CYS A 140 14.46 14.10 5.41
C CYS A 140 14.94 13.15 6.49
N GLU A 141 15.71 12.15 6.09
CA GLU A 141 16.13 11.05 6.94
C GLU A 141 17.65 10.90 6.89
N THR A 142 18.21 10.50 8.03
CA THR A 142 19.61 10.14 8.18
C THR A 142 19.66 8.72 8.72
N LYS A 143 20.79 8.04 8.57
CA LYS A 143 20.96 6.68 9.11
C LYS A 143 20.84 6.70 10.64
N GLN A 144 19.65 6.36 11.12
CA GLN A 144 19.39 6.09 12.53
C GLN A 144 19.49 4.58 12.78
N SER A 145 20.08 4.20 13.91
CA SER A 145 20.02 2.80 14.35
C SER A 145 18.56 2.42 14.56
N PHE A 146 18.17 1.23 14.11
CA PHE A 146 16.81 0.71 14.27
C PHE A 146 16.39 0.72 15.74
N THR A 147 15.59 1.71 16.14
CA THR A 147 15.01 1.82 17.48
C THR A 147 13.56 1.37 17.42
N VAL A 148 13.25 0.27 18.09
CA VAL A 148 11.88 -0.25 18.11
C VAL A 148 11.04 0.68 18.97
N THR A 149 10.06 1.34 18.35
CA THR A 149 9.13 2.22 19.07
C THR A 149 8.23 1.36 19.97
N ASN A 150 7.81 1.88 21.14
CA ASN A 150 6.92 1.15 22.06
C ASN A 150 5.67 0.58 21.36
N GLY A 151 5.11 1.29 20.38
CA GLY A 151 4.00 0.81 19.55
C GLY A 151 4.36 -0.40 18.67
N GLN A 152 5.55 -0.40 18.05
CA GLN A 152 6.05 -1.54 17.27
C GLN A 152 6.29 -2.75 18.18
N ILE A 153 6.85 -2.55 19.38
CA ILE A 153 7.02 -3.61 20.37
C ILE A 153 5.65 -4.21 20.75
N ALA A 154 4.65 -3.36 21.00
CA ALA A 154 3.30 -3.82 21.33
C ALA A 154 2.68 -4.66 20.19
N VAL A 155 2.81 -4.23 18.94
CA VAL A 155 2.32 -4.97 17.77
C VAL A 155 3.07 -6.31 17.62
N LEU A 156 4.39 -6.31 17.74
CA LEU A 156 5.21 -7.53 17.70
C LEU A 156 4.85 -8.51 18.82
N ALA A 157 4.56 -8.00 20.03
CA ALA A 157 4.13 -8.83 21.16
C ALA A 157 2.76 -9.47 20.90
N VAL A 158 1.80 -8.72 20.33
CA VAL A 158 0.48 -9.25 19.98
C VAL A 158 0.58 -10.29 18.87
N ILE A 159 1.34 -10.02 17.81
CA ILE A 159 1.57 -11.00 16.73
C ILE A 159 2.29 -12.24 17.26
N GLY A 160 3.30 -12.06 18.10
CA GLY A 160 4.02 -13.14 18.77
C GLY A 160 3.11 -14.01 19.65
N LEU A 161 2.18 -13.39 20.39
CA LEU A 161 1.18 -14.11 21.18
C LEU A 161 0.26 -14.97 20.31
N PHE A 162 -0.27 -14.42 19.21
CA PHE A 162 -1.10 -15.20 18.29
C PHE A 162 -0.32 -16.31 17.60
N ALA A 163 0.93 -16.07 17.22
CA ALA A 163 1.80 -17.10 16.65
C ALA A 163 2.08 -18.23 17.66
N LEU A 164 2.32 -17.89 18.93
CA LEU A 164 2.51 -18.86 19.99
C LEU A 164 1.23 -19.68 20.25
N LEU A 165 0.06 -19.03 20.31
CA LEU A 165 -1.22 -19.74 20.42
C LEU A 165 -1.48 -20.65 19.21
N MET A 166 -1.09 -20.22 18.00
CA MET A 166 -1.18 -21.03 16.79
C MET A 166 -0.28 -22.26 16.85
N VAL A 167 0.98 -22.12 17.29
CA VAL A 167 1.91 -23.24 17.44
C VAL A 167 1.42 -24.23 18.50
N ILE A 168 0.99 -23.74 19.67
CA ILE A 168 0.45 -24.59 20.74
C ILE A 168 -0.82 -25.29 20.28
N GLY A 169 -1.76 -24.55 19.68
CA GLY A 169 -3.02 -25.09 19.18
C GLY A 169 -2.82 -26.16 18.12
N THR A 170 -1.92 -25.92 17.16
CA THR A 170 -1.60 -26.88 16.09
C THR A 170 -0.88 -28.11 16.64
N SER A 171 0.07 -27.93 17.56
CA SER A 171 0.80 -29.05 18.17
C SER A 171 -0.12 -29.96 18.97
N LEU A 172 -1.01 -29.39 19.78
CA LEU A 172 -1.99 -30.16 20.55
C LEU A 172 -2.95 -30.92 19.64
N ASP A 173 -3.44 -30.27 18.59
CA ASP A 173 -4.37 -30.84 17.61
C ASP A 173 -3.73 -31.99 16.81
N VAL A 174 -2.50 -31.81 16.34
CA VAL A 174 -1.77 -32.88 15.63
C VAL A 174 -1.44 -34.04 16.58
N VAL A 175 -1.01 -33.76 17.81
CA VAL A 175 -0.70 -34.82 18.79
C VAL A 175 -1.95 -35.62 19.17
N THR A 176 -3.11 -34.98 19.34
CA THR A 176 -4.35 -35.72 19.60
C THR A 176 -4.76 -36.55 18.39
N ILE A 177 -4.66 -36.02 17.17
CA ILE A 177 -4.95 -36.79 15.95
C ILE A 177 -4.00 -38.00 15.79
N LEU A 178 -2.70 -37.83 16.07
CA LEU A 178 -1.70 -38.90 15.95
C LEU A 178 -1.79 -39.95 17.06
N ARG A 179 -2.11 -39.55 18.30
CA ARG A 179 -2.21 -40.48 19.44
C ARG A 179 -3.49 -41.29 19.45
N GLN A 180 -4.54 -40.78 18.81
CA GLN A 180 -5.91 -41.20 19.06
C GLN A 180 -6.59 -41.67 17.79
N GLY A 181 -5.87 -42.43 16.96
CA GLY A 181 -6.42 -43.04 15.74
C GLY A 181 -7.83 -43.58 15.99
N GLU A 182 -8.82 -42.95 15.34
CA GLU A 182 -10.27 -43.12 15.54
C GLU A 182 -10.75 -43.15 17.02
N ASP A 183 -11.31 -42.00 17.44
CA ASP A 183 -12.15 -41.74 18.61
C ASP A 183 -11.52 -41.37 19.98
N PRO A 184 -11.64 -40.09 20.42
CA PRO A 184 -11.19 -39.65 21.74
C PRO A 184 -12.13 -39.98 22.90
N GLU A 185 -11.58 -40.54 23.99
CA GLU A 185 -12.16 -40.40 25.33
C GLU A 185 -12.33 -38.90 25.68
N PRO A 186 -13.50 -38.48 26.19
CA PRO A 186 -13.78 -37.08 26.43
C PRO A 186 -12.91 -36.51 27.57
N PRO A 187 -12.16 -35.41 27.34
CA PRO A 187 -11.46 -34.73 28.42
C PRO A 187 -12.44 -34.24 29.50
N THR A 188 -11.97 -34.11 30.74
CA THR A 188 -12.73 -33.51 31.86
C THR A 188 -13.30 -32.14 31.49
N ILE A 189 -14.44 -31.73 32.06
CA ILE A 189 -15.23 -30.57 31.61
C ILE A 189 -14.40 -29.27 31.48
N THR A 190 -13.50 -28.98 32.42
CA THR A 190 -12.58 -27.82 32.35
C THR A 190 -11.50 -27.98 31.28
N LYS A 191 -10.94 -29.19 31.12
CA LYS A 191 -10.00 -29.49 30.03
C LYS A 191 -10.68 -29.39 28.66
N LYS A 192 -11.97 -29.73 28.54
CA LYS A 192 -12.76 -29.60 27.30
C LYS A 192 -12.86 -28.16 26.80
N THR A 193 -13.13 -27.19 27.68
CA THR A 193 -13.27 -25.79 27.28
C THR A 193 -11.91 -25.21 26.88
N PHE A 194 -10.87 -25.40 27.70
CA PHE A 194 -9.53 -24.90 27.40
C PHE A 194 -8.93 -25.55 26.14
N TYR A 195 -9.13 -26.87 25.97
CA TYR A 195 -8.78 -27.59 24.74
C TYR A 195 -9.48 -27.00 23.51
N LYS A 196 -10.80 -26.77 23.58
CA LYS A 196 -11.55 -26.17 22.47
C LYS A 196 -11.04 -24.77 22.11
N VAL A 197 -10.68 -23.96 23.11
CA VAL A 197 -10.10 -22.62 22.88
C VAL A 197 -8.74 -22.73 22.20
N LEU A 198 -7.82 -23.58 22.68
CA LEU A 198 -6.50 -23.72 22.07
C LEU A 198 -6.56 -24.32 20.65
N VAL A 199 -7.38 -25.35 20.44
CA VAL A 199 -7.57 -25.95 19.10
C VAL A 199 -8.24 -24.98 18.13
N SER A 200 -8.97 -23.96 18.61
CA SER A 200 -9.51 -22.92 17.72
C SER A 200 -8.42 -22.11 17.00
N PHE A 201 -7.21 -22.07 17.55
CA PHE A 201 -6.03 -21.46 16.92
C PHE A 201 -5.21 -22.45 16.07
N SER A 202 -5.58 -23.73 15.99
CA SER A 202 -4.88 -24.74 15.19
C SER A 202 -4.89 -24.38 13.71
N ALA A 203 -3.69 -24.23 13.13
CA ALA A 203 -3.53 -23.99 11.71
C ALA A 203 -4.00 -25.21 10.89
N TYR A 204 -3.75 -26.43 11.35
CA TYR A 204 -4.12 -27.67 10.65
C TYR A 204 -5.64 -27.81 10.52
N THR A 205 -6.37 -27.81 11.64
CA THR A 205 -7.84 -27.95 11.61
C THR A 205 -8.50 -26.78 10.89
N ASN A 206 -8.03 -25.54 11.08
CA ASN A 206 -8.56 -24.39 10.36
C ASN A 206 -8.29 -24.49 8.85
N TYR A 207 -7.09 -24.90 8.44
CA TYR A 207 -6.74 -25.13 7.05
C TYR A 207 -7.61 -26.23 6.44
N MET A 208 -7.71 -27.39 7.10
CA MET A 208 -8.55 -28.50 6.65
C MET A 208 -10.02 -28.09 6.54
N LYS A 209 -10.55 -27.29 7.48
CA LYS A 209 -11.91 -26.72 7.38
C LYS A 209 -12.04 -25.72 6.23
N LEU A 210 -11.00 -24.96 5.92
CA LEU A 210 -11.01 -23.99 4.82
C LEU A 210 -10.97 -24.67 3.44
N ILE A 211 -10.20 -25.76 3.30
CA ILE A 211 -10.11 -26.51 2.04
C ILE A 211 -11.22 -27.55 1.89
N ASN A 212 -11.87 -27.95 2.98
CA ASN A 212 -12.95 -28.92 2.91
C ASN A 212 -14.23 -28.26 2.36
N VAL A 213 -14.48 -28.50 1.07
CA VAL A 213 -15.66 -28.02 0.35
C VAL A 213 -16.87 -28.94 0.57
N SER A 214 -16.79 -29.96 1.45
CA SER A 214 -17.92 -30.86 1.71
C SER A 214 -19.06 -30.09 2.41
N GLN A 215 -20.14 -29.83 1.67
CA GLN A 215 -21.35 -29.25 2.27
C GLN A 215 -22.20 -30.37 2.87
N LYS A 216 -22.64 -30.19 4.13
CA LYS A 216 -23.77 -30.95 4.68
C LYS A 216 -25.01 -30.69 3.81
N GLU A 217 -25.85 -31.70 3.59
CA GLU A 217 -27.02 -31.62 2.70
C GLU A 217 -27.92 -30.41 2.98
N GLU A 218 -28.10 -30.02 4.24
CA GLU A 218 -28.87 -28.85 4.66
C GLU A 218 -28.32 -27.50 4.16
N ASN A 219 -27.04 -27.43 3.80
CA ASN A 219 -26.35 -26.20 3.38
C ASN A 219 -26.11 -26.12 1.86
N LYS A 220 -26.58 -27.09 1.06
CA LYS A 220 -26.46 -27.06 -0.42
C LYS A 220 -27.07 -25.80 -1.02
N HIS A 221 -28.16 -25.29 -0.44
CA HIS A 221 -28.83 -24.06 -0.90
C HIS A 221 -27.96 -22.79 -0.84
N LEU A 222 -26.89 -22.80 -0.03
CA LEU A 222 -25.96 -21.67 0.12
C LEU A 222 -24.64 -21.86 -0.67
N SER A 223 -24.53 -22.91 -1.50
CA SER A 223 -23.32 -23.18 -2.30
C SER A 223 -22.93 -22.03 -3.23
N ALA A 224 -23.93 -21.43 -3.88
CA ALA A 224 -23.73 -20.26 -4.76
C ALA A 224 -23.05 -19.08 -4.03
N VAL A 225 -23.29 -18.91 -2.72
CA VAL A 225 -22.70 -17.86 -1.90
C VAL A 225 -21.18 -18.04 -1.75
N ASN A 226 -20.71 -19.28 -1.74
CA ASN A 226 -19.26 -19.55 -1.71
C ASN A 226 -18.59 -19.20 -3.04
N GLY A 227 -19.28 -19.42 -4.17
CA GLY A 227 -18.83 -18.96 -5.49
C GLY A 227 -18.75 -17.43 -5.59
N VAL A 228 -19.80 -16.73 -5.13
CA VAL A 228 -19.82 -15.26 -5.05
C VAL A 228 -18.66 -14.75 -4.19
N ARG A 229 -18.42 -15.37 -3.03
CA ARG A 229 -17.29 -15.01 -2.15
C ARG A 229 -15.95 -15.15 -2.87
N TYR A 230 -15.72 -16.24 -3.58
CA TYR A 230 -14.47 -16.46 -4.32
C TYR A 230 -14.25 -15.36 -5.38
N ILE A 231 -15.29 -15.05 -6.16
CA ILE A 231 -15.23 -14.00 -7.18
C ILE A 231 -14.96 -12.64 -6.53
N THR A 232 -15.67 -12.30 -5.45
CA THR A 232 -15.48 -11.03 -4.74
C THR A 232 -14.06 -10.90 -4.16
N VAL A 233 -13.54 -11.95 -3.50
CA VAL A 233 -12.17 -11.91 -2.94
C VAL A 233 -11.12 -11.76 -4.04
N THR A 234 -11.28 -12.49 -5.14
CA THR A 234 -10.38 -12.35 -6.31
C THR A 234 -10.44 -10.93 -6.88
N TRP A 235 -11.64 -10.37 -6.99
CA TRP A 235 -11.84 -9.00 -7.46
C TRP A 235 -11.19 -7.97 -6.51
N VAL A 236 -11.28 -8.16 -5.18
CA VAL A 236 -10.60 -7.32 -4.19
C VAL A 236 -9.09 -7.35 -4.37
N ILE A 237 -8.49 -8.53 -4.54
CA ILE A 237 -7.03 -8.70 -4.71
C ILE A 237 -6.58 -7.94 -5.96
N VAL A 238 -7.28 -8.13 -7.09
CA VAL A 238 -6.98 -7.41 -8.33
C VAL A 238 -7.15 -5.90 -8.10
N GLY A 239 -8.26 -5.46 -7.50
CA GLY A 239 -8.53 -4.06 -7.21
C GLY A 239 -7.42 -3.39 -6.39
N HIS A 240 -6.97 -4.02 -5.29
CA HIS A 240 -5.90 -3.49 -4.44
C HIS A 240 -4.56 -3.45 -5.16
N SER A 241 -4.28 -4.43 -6.02
CA SER A 241 -3.05 -4.47 -6.81
C SER A 241 -2.93 -3.24 -7.73
N TYR A 242 -4.04 -2.78 -8.30
CA TYR A 242 -4.07 -1.57 -9.13
C TYR A 242 -4.22 -0.29 -8.30
N LEU A 243 -5.04 -0.26 -7.25
CA LEU A 243 -5.28 0.97 -6.47
C LEU A 243 -4.06 1.45 -5.68
N TYR A 244 -3.26 0.53 -5.15
CA TYR A 244 -2.08 0.85 -4.31
C TYR A 244 -0.76 0.89 -5.09
N ALA A 245 -0.79 0.76 -6.41
CA ALA A 245 0.40 0.96 -7.22
C ALA A 245 0.90 2.41 -7.09
N ASP A 246 2.21 2.63 -6.92
CA ASP A 246 2.76 3.98 -6.97
C ASP A 246 2.84 4.46 -8.42
N TYR A 247 1.82 5.20 -8.83
CA TYR A 247 1.70 5.75 -10.18
C TYR A 247 2.79 6.76 -10.52
N ASN A 248 3.49 7.37 -9.55
CA ASN A 248 4.58 8.30 -9.85
C ASN A 248 5.81 7.56 -10.40
N GLN A 249 5.97 6.27 -10.08
CA GLN A 249 7.10 5.44 -10.52
C GLN A 249 6.85 4.73 -11.87
N MET A 250 5.69 4.95 -12.51
CA MET A 250 5.38 4.28 -13.78
C MET A 250 6.11 4.92 -14.96
N THR A 251 7.00 4.17 -15.60
CA THR A 251 7.77 4.65 -16.77
C THR A 251 6.93 5.10 -17.96
N GLN A 252 5.69 4.58 -18.09
CA GLN A 252 4.75 4.90 -19.17
C GLN A 252 3.36 5.30 -18.64
N GLY A 253 3.29 5.99 -17.49
CA GLY A 253 2.02 6.37 -16.86
C GLY A 253 1.05 7.12 -17.80
N MET A 254 1.56 7.93 -18.73
CA MET A 254 0.74 8.69 -19.69
C MET A 254 0.13 7.82 -20.80
N ARG A 255 0.61 6.59 -20.99
CA ARG A 255 -0.07 5.60 -21.86
C ARG A 255 -1.34 5.08 -21.22
N LEU A 256 -1.40 5.03 -19.89
CA LEU A 256 -2.60 4.63 -19.15
C LEU A 256 -3.77 5.56 -19.49
N ALA A 257 -3.51 6.86 -19.63
CA ALA A 257 -4.52 7.86 -20.04
C ALA A 257 -4.97 7.73 -21.51
N LYS A 258 -4.25 6.95 -22.33
CA LYS A 258 -4.61 6.66 -23.73
C LYS A 258 -5.29 5.30 -23.90
N LEU A 259 -5.32 4.48 -22.85
CA LEU A 259 -6.02 3.21 -22.93
C LEU A 259 -7.52 3.48 -23.08
N PRO A 260 -8.18 2.90 -24.08
CA PRO A 260 -9.63 3.04 -24.20
C PRO A 260 -10.29 2.51 -22.92
N PRO A 261 -11.43 3.08 -22.48
CA PRO A 261 -12.18 2.55 -21.36
C PRO A 261 -12.65 1.13 -21.73
N ASN A 262 -11.87 0.14 -21.35
CA ASN A 262 -12.21 -1.25 -21.59
C ASN A 262 -13.27 -1.66 -20.59
N PHE A 263 -14.31 -2.36 -21.05
CA PHE A 263 -15.39 -2.87 -20.20
C PHE A 263 -14.85 -3.62 -18.99
N TRP A 264 -13.84 -4.47 -19.20
CA TRP A 264 -13.21 -5.24 -18.13
C TRP A 264 -12.44 -4.37 -17.12
N PHE A 265 -11.85 -3.26 -17.56
CA PHE A 265 -11.13 -2.35 -16.68
C PHE A 265 -12.08 -1.53 -15.79
N GLN A 266 -13.35 -1.35 -16.21
CA GLN A 266 -14.36 -0.70 -15.37
C GLN A 266 -14.62 -1.47 -14.08
N ALA A 267 -14.52 -2.81 -14.11
CA ALA A 267 -14.61 -3.62 -12.89
C ALA A 267 -13.49 -3.26 -11.90
N ILE A 268 -12.26 -3.07 -12.38
CA ILE A 268 -11.11 -2.70 -11.55
C ILE A 268 -11.27 -1.26 -11.03
N ALA A 269 -11.66 -0.33 -11.90
CA ALA A 269 -11.87 1.08 -11.52
C ALA A 269 -12.95 1.25 -10.44
N ASN A 270 -13.96 0.37 -10.44
CA ASN A 270 -15.04 0.34 -9.46
C ASN A 270 -14.84 -0.74 -8.39
N ALA A 271 -13.60 -1.12 -8.08
CA ALA A 271 -13.31 -2.17 -7.11
C ALA A 271 -13.92 -1.92 -5.72
N MET A 272 -14.21 -0.67 -5.34
CA MET A 272 -14.88 -0.35 -4.08
C MET A 272 -16.29 -0.96 -3.95
N LEU A 273 -16.99 -1.25 -5.06
CA LEU A 273 -18.30 -1.91 -5.04
C LEU A 273 -18.24 -3.35 -4.49
N THR A 274 -17.04 -3.95 -4.43
CA THR A 274 -16.85 -5.25 -3.77
C THR A 274 -17.24 -5.23 -2.31
N VAL A 275 -17.10 -4.08 -1.62
CA VAL A 275 -17.45 -3.92 -0.21
C VAL A 275 -18.94 -4.15 0.02
N ASP A 276 -19.80 -3.69 -0.89
CA ASP A 276 -21.25 -3.88 -0.82
C ASP A 276 -21.62 -5.37 -0.90
N THR A 277 -20.91 -6.13 -1.74
CA THR A 277 -21.13 -7.58 -1.83
C THR A 277 -20.75 -8.30 -0.53
N PHE A 278 -19.71 -7.83 0.19
CA PHE A 278 -19.38 -8.36 1.51
C PHE A 278 -20.43 -8.06 2.56
N PHE A 279 -20.98 -6.83 2.57
CA PHE A 279 -22.08 -6.47 3.47
C PHE A 279 -23.32 -7.32 3.18
N LEU A 280 -23.69 -7.48 1.91
CA LEU A 280 -24.82 -8.32 1.50
C LEU A 280 -24.63 -9.79 1.94
N MET A 281 -23.45 -10.37 1.66
CA MET A 281 -23.15 -11.75 2.05
C MET A 281 -23.19 -11.94 3.57
N SER A 282 -22.71 -10.96 4.34
CA SER A 282 -22.71 -11.01 5.80
C SER A 282 -24.13 -10.90 6.36
N GLY A 283 -24.92 -9.96 5.85
CA GLY A 283 -26.33 -9.79 6.24
C GLY A 283 -27.20 -11.01 5.92
N MET A 284 -27.05 -11.57 4.71
CA MET A 284 -27.77 -12.76 4.29
C MET A 284 -27.48 -13.96 5.20
N ARG A 285 -26.21 -14.19 5.57
CA ARG A 285 -25.84 -15.28 6.48
C ARG A 285 -26.48 -15.13 7.85
N VAL A 286 -26.48 -13.92 8.41
CA VAL A 286 -27.13 -13.63 9.69
C VAL A 286 -28.64 -13.87 9.61
N HIS A 287 -29.29 -13.42 8.54
CA HIS A 287 -30.73 -13.64 8.35
C HIS A 287 -31.08 -15.13 8.24
N VAL A 288 -30.34 -15.90 7.44
CA VAL A 288 -30.57 -17.35 7.29
C VAL A 288 -30.36 -18.07 8.63
N LEU A 289 -29.29 -17.74 9.36
CA LEU A 289 -29.05 -18.28 10.71
C LEU A 289 -30.15 -17.91 11.70
N SER A 290 -30.70 -16.70 11.61
CA SER A 290 -31.83 -16.27 12.43
C SER A 290 -33.11 -17.01 12.08
N SER A 291 -33.37 -17.25 10.78
CA SER A 291 -34.56 -17.95 10.30
C SER A 291 -34.53 -19.45 10.62
N GLN A 292 -33.34 -20.03 10.77
CA GLN A 292 -33.15 -21.44 11.14
C GLN A 292 -33.17 -21.67 12.67
N ARG A 293 -33.19 -20.61 13.49
CA ARG A 293 -33.39 -20.79 14.93
C ARG A 293 -34.83 -21.25 15.16
N PRO A 294 -35.06 -22.41 15.81
CA PRO A 294 -36.42 -22.81 16.16
C PRO A 294 -37.01 -21.71 17.05
N THR A 295 -38.12 -21.12 16.61
CA THR A 295 -38.95 -20.29 17.48
C THR A 295 -39.34 -21.16 18.66
N LYS A 296 -38.73 -20.94 19.83
CA LYS A 296 -39.23 -21.52 21.08
C LYS A 296 -40.68 -21.05 21.21
N GLY A 297 -41.60 -21.94 20.90
CA GLY A 297 -43.02 -21.68 20.98
C GLY A 297 -43.36 -21.15 22.36
N LYS A 298 -43.98 -19.99 22.39
CA LYS A 298 -44.89 -19.64 23.47
C LYS A 298 -46.09 -20.60 23.32
N VAL A 299 -46.18 -21.56 24.21
CA VAL A 299 -47.44 -22.17 24.65
C VAL A 299 -47.48 -21.98 26.16
#